data_AF-A0A9D4CZ88-F1
#
_entry.id   AF-A0A9D4CZ88-F1
#
_cell.length_a   1.000
_cell.length_b   1.000
_cell.length_c   1.000
_cell.angle_alpha   90.00
_cell.angle_beta   90.00
_cell.angle_gamma   90.00
#
_symmetry.space_group_name_H-M   'P 1'
#
loop_
_entity.id
_entity.type
_entity.pdbx_description
1 polymer ?
#
loop_
_entity_poly.entity_id
_entity_poly.type
_entity_poly.pdbx_seq_one_letter_code
_entity_poly.pdbx_strand_id
1 'polypeptide(L)'
;MSDEQKPFEKPGKHADEITIRFDDDENLYVSKAFLGHVSPVFHTMFQGEFKEAMTSEVDIKDIRRADFLEFLLCCNPGTMADITSENVFRVVTIAHKYDVRALVNRCKNIMDTMLKEPLKIETTPPDAFDNSKAALIRQLYLFLKICRVAISFNWSETANEAFRCTTKASSLCDLNSFKLPQIIPGNTQDEEHVSAMIFNALPRDVSLLILHIMPPGWG
;
A
#
# COMPACT_ATOMS: atom_id res chain seq x y z
N MET A 1 -9.57 35.21 -4.66
CA MET A 1 -9.01 33.85 -4.78
C MET A 1 -8.27 33.59 -3.50
N SER A 2 -8.92 32.90 -2.55
CA SER A 2 -8.29 32.53 -1.28
C SER A 2 -7.13 31.59 -1.58
N ASP A 3 -5.93 31.92 -1.07
CA ASP A 3 -4.78 31.00 -1.04
C ASP A 3 -5.27 29.66 -0.46
N GLU A 4 -5.32 28.64 -1.30
CA GLU A 4 -5.57 27.28 -0.85
C GLU A 4 -4.31 26.82 -0.11
N GLN A 5 -4.29 27.09 1.19
CA GLN A 5 -3.15 26.77 2.04
C GLN A 5 -2.97 25.25 2.04
N LYS A 6 -1.91 24.77 1.37
CA LYS A 6 -1.54 23.35 1.38
C LYS A 6 -1.28 22.89 2.82
N PRO A 7 -2.08 21.95 3.37
CA PRO A 7 -1.96 21.54 4.77
C PRO A 7 -0.56 20.97 5.07
N PHE A 8 -0.05 21.25 6.27
CA PHE A 8 1.21 20.73 6.80
C PHE A 8 2.50 21.21 6.09
N GLU A 9 2.42 21.92 4.97
CA GLU A 9 3.63 22.33 4.20
C GLU A 9 4.32 23.59 4.73
N LYS A 10 3.65 24.35 5.61
CA LYS A 10 4.21 25.57 6.21
C LYS A 10 4.10 25.51 7.73
N PRO A 11 5.08 26.05 8.46
CA PRO A 11 5.00 26.16 9.91
C PRO A 11 3.81 27.05 10.28
N GLY A 12 3.04 26.58 11.26
CA GLY A 12 1.96 27.30 11.89
C GLY A 12 2.45 28.18 13.04
N LYS A 13 1.51 28.57 13.89
CA LYS A 13 1.80 29.34 15.11
C LYS A 13 1.41 28.59 16.39
N HIS A 14 1.17 27.29 16.27
CA HIS A 14 0.65 26.48 17.37
C HIS A 14 1.80 25.96 18.23
N ALA A 15 1.68 26.11 19.56
CA ALA A 15 2.73 25.72 20.50
C ALA A 15 2.96 24.20 20.56
N ASP A 16 1.99 23.41 20.11
CA ASP A 16 2.04 21.96 20.02
C ASP A 16 2.51 21.45 18.64
N GLU A 17 3.03 22.33 17.79
CA GLU A 17 3.57 21.95 16.48
C GLU A 17 4.86 21.13 16.62
N ILE A 18 4.99 20.14 15.74
CA ILE A 18 6.16 19.30 15.57
C ILE A 18 6.63 19.35 14.12
N THR A 19 7.95 19.37 13.94
CA THR A 19 8.57 19.32 12.61
C THR A 19 8.88 17.86 12.26
N ILE A 20 8.29 17.37 11.18
CA ILE A 20 8.62 16.07 10.59
C ILE A 20 9.68 16.30 9.52
N ARG A 21 10.87 15.75 9.73
CA ARG A 21 12.03 15.89 8.83
C ARG A 21 12.19 14.69 7.92
N PHE A 22 12.59 14.98 6.70
CA PHE A 22 12.94 14.02 5.66
C PHE A 22 14.35 14.37 5.16
N ASP A 23 15.13 13.37 4.76
CA ASP A 23 16.57 13.57 4.50
C ASP A 23 16.85 14.64 3.42
N ASP A 24 16.21 14.53 2.25
CA ASP A 24 16.46 15.41 1.08
C ASP A 24 15.20 16.20 0.65
N ASP A 25 14.25 16.35 1.55
CA ASP A 25 12.90 16.84 1.26
C ASP A 25 12.51 17.92 2.28
N GLU A 26 11.68 18.89 1.90
CA GLU A 26 11.26 19.91 2.88
C GLU A 26 10.40 19.28 3.99
N ASN A 27 10.39 19.94 5.14
CA ASN A 27 9.70 19.43 6.31
C ASN A 27 8.18 19.50 6.17
N LEU A 28 7.50 18.71 7.00
CA LEU A 28 6.08 18.87 7.28
C LEU A 28 5.89 19.34 8.72
N TYR A 29 4.85 20.13 8.94
CA TYR A 29 4.55 20.78 10.20
C TYR A 29 3.18 20.32 10.69
N VAL A 30 3.15 19.61 11.81
CA VAL A 30 1.96 18.89 12.27
C VAL A 30 1.74 19.11 13.76
N SER A 31 0.50 19.13 14.24
CA SER A 31 0.22 19.17 15.68
C SER A 31 0.53 17.82 16.34
N LYS A 32 1.23 17.85 17.49
CA LYS A 32 1.44 16.68 18.37
C LYS A 32 0.12 16.10 18.83
N ALA A 33 -0.87 16.94 19.14
CA ALA A 33 -2.19 16.50 19.57
C ALA A 33 -2.91 15.73 18.46
N PHE A 34 -2.85 16.21 17.22
CA PHE A 34 -3.43 15.50 16.08
C PHE A 34 -2.74 14.14 15.85
N LEU A 35 -1.41 14.12 15.72
CA LEU A 35 -0.65 12.88 15.49
C LEU A 35 -0.84 11.87 16.63
N GLY A 36 -0.77 12.32 17.88
CA GLY A 36 -0.97 11.48 19.05
C GLY A 36 -2.43 11.04 19.24
N HIS A 37 -3.40 11.71 18.62
CA HIS A 37 -4.78 11.24 18.60
C HIS A 37 -4.98 10.12 17.58
N VAL A 38 -4.39 10.23 16.38
CA VAL A 38 -4.58 9.25 15.31
C VAL A 38 -3.69 8.02 15.45
N SER A 39 -2.56 8.13 16.15
CA SER A 39 -1.55 7.07 16.27
C SER A 39 -1.10 6.88 17.73
N PRO A 40 -1.27 5.67 18.30
CA PRO A 40 -0.70 5.32 19.60
C PRO A 40 0.83 5.38 19.62
N VAL A 41 1.48 5.11 18.49
CA VAL A 41 2.95 5.22 18.36
C VAL A 41 3.39 6.67 18.54
N PHE A 42 2.77 7.61 17.82
CA PHE A 42 3.07 9.03 18.00
C PHE A 42 2.64 9.54 19.37
N HIS A 43 1.52 9.06 19.91
CA HIS A 43 1.10 9.38 21.27
C HIS A 43 2.20 9.07 22.30
N THR A 44 2.76 7.86 22.21
CA THR A 44 3.84 7.40 23.08
C THR A 44 5.13 8.17 22.82
N MET A 45 5.46 8.44 21.55
CA MET A 45 6.65 9.20 21.15
C MET A 45 6.68 10.62 21.73
N PHE A 46 5.51 11.25 21.90
CA PHE A 46 5.40 12.62 22.43
C PHE A 46 5.18 12.68 23.94
N GLN A 47 5.12 11.54 24.62
CA GLN A 47 4.96 11.46 26.07
C GLN A 47 6.25 10.95 26.73
N GLY A 48 6.58 11.52 27.89
CA GLY A 48 7.70 11.05 28.72
C GLY A 48 9.05 11.70 28.38
N GLU A 49 10.13 10.92 28.47
CA GLU A 49 11.53 11.37 28.40
C GLU A 49 12.19 11.14 27.02
N PHE A 50 11.41 10.80 25.99
CA PHE A 50 11.97 10.61 24.64
C PHE A 50 12.51 11.93 24.07
N LYS A 51 13.55 11.83 23.24
CA LYS A 51 14.20 13.00 22.64
C LYS A 51 13.21 13.83 21.84
N GLU A 52 12.29 13.15 21.14
CA GLU A 52 11.23 13.72 20.32
C GLU A 52 10.22 14.54 21.15
N ALA A 53 9.99 14.17 22.41
CA ALA A 53 9.18 14.96 23.33
C ALA A 53 9.86 16.30 23.67
N MET A 54 11.20 16.35 23.67
CA MET A 54 11.99 17.52 24.04
C MET A 54 12.39 18.41 22.85
N THR A 55 12.63 17.84 21.67
CA THR A 55 13.13 18.59 20.50
C THR A 55 12.02 19.15 19.62
N SER A 56 10.77 18.67 19.76
CA SER A 56 9.65 18.99 18.85
C SER A 56 10.00 18.71 17.38
N GLU A 57 10.78 17.65 17.15
CA GLU A 57 11.22 17.22 15.83
C GLU A 57 11.24 15.70 15.75
N VAL A 58 10.83 15.14 14.61
CA VAL A 58 10.85 13.69 14.33
C VAL A 58 11.51 13.47 12.97
N ASP A 59 12.49 12.58 12.93
CA ASP A 59 13.15 12.17 11.69
C ASP A 59 12.44 10.95 11.08
N ILE A 60 12.03 11.06 9.81
CA ILE A 60 11.47 9.97 9.02
C ILE A 60 12.42 9.69 7.84
N LYS A 61 13.09 8.54 7.88
CA LYS A 61 14.16 8.18 6.92
C LYS A 61 13.76 7.10 5.91
N ASP A 62 12.76 6.32 6.24
CA ASP A 62 12.33 5.13 5.49
C ASP A 62 11.01 5.34 4.73
N ILE A 63 10.46 6.56 4.74
CA ILE A 63 9.21 6.92 4.07
C ILE A 63 9.43 8.19 3.27
N ARG A 64 9.06 8.18 1.98
CA ARG A 64 9.10 9.38 1.13
C ARG A 64 8.15 10.44 1.66
N ARG A 65 8.56 11.71 1.63
CA ARG A 65 7.73 12.84 2.11
C ARG A 65 6.32 12.82 1.53
N ALA A 66 6.19 12.63 0.22
CA ALA A 66 4.89 12.62 -0.47
C ALA A 66 3.95 11.53 0.06
N ASP A 67 4.49 10.34 0.37
CA ASP A 67 3.68 9.22 0.89
C ASP A 67 3.23 9.49 2.33
N PHE A 68 4.11 10.10 3.13
CA PHE A 68 3.75 10.51 4.49
C PHE A 68 2.71 11.64 4.48
N LEU A 69 2.81 12.61 3.57
CA LEU A 69 1.82 13.66 3.39
C LEU A 69 0.44 13.09 3.01
N GLU A 70 0.38 12.15 2.06
CA GLU A 70 -0.87 11.45 1.73
C GLU A 70 -1.47 10.75 2.96
N PHE A 71 -0.65 10.07 3.75
CA PHE A 71 -1.08 9.46 5.01
C PHE A 71 -1.67 10.50 6.00
N LEU A 72 -1.03 11.65 6.17
CA LEU A 72 -1.53 12.73 7.03
C LEU A 72 -2.88 13.26 6.54
N LEU A 73 -3.01 13.49 5.22
CA LEU A 73 -4.23 13.98 4.60
C LEU A 73 -5.40 12.98 4.72
N CYS A 74 -5.11 11.67 4.68
CA CYS A 74 -6.10 10.61 4.90
C CYS A 74 -6.59 10.52 6.36
N CYS A 75 -5.73 10.89 7.31
CA CYS A 75 -6.03 10.92 8.74
C CYS A 75 -6.73 12.22 9.19
N ASN A 76 -6.48 13.33 8.49
CA ASN A 76 -6.91 14.65 8.91
C ASN A 76 -8.43 14.85 8.70
N PRO A 77 -9.22 15.12 9.76
CA PRO A 77 -10.66 15.36 9.62
C PRO A 77 -11.04 16.54 8.74
N GLY A 78 -10.16 17.55 8.61
CA GLY A 78 -10.42 18.72 7.78
C GLY A 78 -10.31 18.44 6.28
N THR A 79 -9.59 17.40 5.88
CA THR A 79 -9.43 17.01 4.46
C THR A 79 -10.09 15.67 4.16
N MET A 80 -9.85 14.65 5.00
CA MET A 80 -10.29 13.27 4.80
C MET A 80 -10.02 12.78 3.38
N ALA A 81 -8.79 12.96 2.90
CA ALA A 81 -8.43 12.64 1.53
C ALA A 81 -8.77 11.18 1.16
N ASP A 82 -9.14 10.98 -0.10
CA ASP A 82 -9.58 9.70 -0.60
C ASP A 82 -8.44 8.67 -0.67
N ILE A 83 -8.79 7.43 -0.38
CA ILE A 83 -7.92 6.27 -0.57
C ILE A 83 -8.31 5.62 -1.89
N THR A 84 -7.37 5.58 -2.83
CA THR A 84 -7.57 5.13 -4.22
C THR A 84 -6.65 3.96 -4.57
N SER A 85 -6.80 3.37 -5.76
CA SER A 85 -5.90 2.32 -6.29
C SER A 85 -4.44 2.74 -6.33
N GLU A 86 -4.19 4.03 -6.50
CA GLU A 86 -2.87 4.59 -6.68
C GLU A 86 -2.13 4.75 -5.35
N ASN A 87 -2.85 5.07 -4.26
CA ASN A 87 -2.23 5.38 -2.96
C ASN A 87 -2.40 4.27 -1.89
N VAL A 88 -3.41 3.40 -2.01
CA VAL A 88 -3.83 2.48 -0.94
C VAL A 88 -2.68 1.64 -0.37
N PHE A 89 -1.78 1.16 -1.23
CA PHE A 89 -0.64 0.32 -0.83
C PHE A 89 0.44 1.07 -0.04
N ARG A 90 0.60 2.37 -0.29
CA ARG A 90 1.55 3.22 0.45
C ARG A 90 0.93 3.63 1.78
N VAL A 91 -0.32 4.09 1.74
CA VAL A 91 -1.07 4.52 2.92
C VAL A 91 -1.21 3.38 3.94
N VAL A 92 -1.57 2.15 3.50
CA VAL A 92 -1.71 1.01 4.43
C VAL A 92 -0.41 0.65 5.13
N THR A 93 0.72 0.75 4.44
CA THR A 93 2.05 0.44 4.99
C THR A 93 2.42 1.43 6.09
N ILE A 94 2.20 2.73 5.85
CA ILE A 94 2.47 3.79 6.84
C ILE A 94 1.48 3.70 8.00
N ALA A 95 0.20 3.50 7.72
CA ALA A 95 -0.84 3.35 8.74
C ALA A 95 -0.55 2.17 9.68
N HIS A 96 -0.05 1.05 9.16
CA HIS A 96 0.37 -0.09 9.96
C HIS A 96 1.56 0.25 10.86
N LYS A 97 2.60 0.86 10.29
CA LYS A 97 3.81 1.24 11.03
C LYS A 97 3.50 2.12 12.25
N TYR A 98 2.54 3.03 12.11
CA TYR A 98 2.12 3.95 13.17
C TYR A 98 0.84 3.51 13.90
N ASP A 99 0.41 2.26 13.77
CA ASP A 99 -0.76 1.66 14.43
C ASP A 99 -2.08 2.46 14.29
N VAL A 100 -2.33 3.00 13.10
CA VAL A 100 -3.56 3.70 12.75
C VAL A 100 -4.61 2.71 12.24
N ARG A 101 -5.13 1.87 13.15
CA ARG A 101 -6.03 0.73 12.83
C ARG A 101 -7.24 1.11 11.99
N ALA A 102 -7.85 2.27 12.27
CA ALA A 102 -9.01 2.75 11.50
C ALA A 102 -8.66 2.97 10.01
N LEU A 103 -7.46 3.50 9.72
CA LEU A 103 -7.00 3.73 8.36
C LEU A 103 -6.58 2.42 7.68
N VAL A 104 -5.94 1.51 8.42
CA VAL A 104 -5.63 0.14 7.94
C VAL A 104 -6.92 -0.57 7.47
N ASN A 105 -7.99 -0.51 8.27
CA ASN A 105 -9.28 -1.11 7.91
C ASN A 105 -9.92 -0.44 6.69
N ARG A 106 -9.82 0.90 6.57
CA ARG A 106 -10.29 1.62 5.37
C ARG A 106 -9.53 1.14 4.12
N CYS A 107 -8.21 1.03 4.18
CA CYS A 107 -7.40 0.51 3.07
C CYS A 107 -7.78 -0.93 2.69
N LYS A 108 -8.00 -1.80 3.68
CA LYS A 108 -8.47 -3.17 3.44
C LYS A 108 -9.79 -3.18 2.67
N ASN A 109 -10.78 -2.40 3.11
CA ASN A 109 -12.09 -2.33 2.45
C ASN A 109 -12.00 -1.85 0.99
N ILE A 110 -11.12 -0.89 0.73
CA ILE A 110 -10.85 -0.41 -0.63
C ILE A 110 -10.25 -1.53 -1.49
N MET A 111 -9.25 -2.26 -0.99
CA MET A 111 -8.69 -3.42 -1.70
C MET A 111 -9.72 -4.54 -1.91
N ASP A 112 -10.55 -4.84 -0.92
CA ASP A 112 -11.64 -5.83 -1.04
C ASP A 112 -12.67 -5.40 -2.11
N THR A 113 -12.86 -4.10 -2.30
CA THR A 113 -13.74 -3.55 -3.35
C THR A 113 -13.09 -3.72 -4.73
N MET A 114 -11.79 -3.43 -4.86
CA MET A 114 -11.04 -3.62 -6.11
C MET A 114 -11.06 -5.08 -6.59
N LEU A 115 -11.09 -6.05 -5.67
CA LEU A 115 -11.20 -7.47 -6.02
C LEU A 115 -12.57 -7.87 -6.57
N LYS A 116 -13.62 -7.13 -6.21
CA LYS A 116 -15.00 -7.38 -6.65
C LYS A 116 -15.33 -6.68 -7.96
N GLU A 117 -14.52 -5.72 -8.38
CA GLU A 117 -14.73 -5.04 -9.66
C GLU A 117 -14.61 -6.04 -10.81
N PRO A 118 -15.59 -6.07 -11.74
CA PRO A 118 -15.52 -6.97 -12.89
C PRO A 118 -14.30 -6.63 -13.73
N LEU A 119 -13.64 -7.67 -14.27
CA LEU A 119 -12.57 -7.52 -15.25
C LEU A 119 -13.12 -6.66 -16.40
N LYS A 120 -12.61 -5.43 -16.56
CA LYS A 120 -12.98 -4.54 -17.66
C LYS A 120 -12.24 -5.03 -18.90
N ILE A 121 -12.74 -6.10 -19.49
CA ILE A 121 -12.39 -6.48 -20.85
C ILE A 121 -13.19 -5.50 -21.72
N GLU A 122 -12.61 -4.34 -22.02
CA GLU A 122 -13.21 -3.46 -23.03
C GLU A 122 -13.28 -4.28 -24.32
N THR A 123 -14.49 -4.53 -24.82
CA THR A 123 -14.71 -5.11 -26.13
C THR A 123 -14.36 -4.07 -27.19
N THR A 124 -13.09 -3.76 -27.33
CA THR A 124 -12.57 -2.87 -28.38
C THR A 124 -12.35 -3.67 -29.67
N PRO A 125 -12.47 -3.00 -30.84
CA PRO A 125 -12.32 -3.64 -32.13
C PRO A 125 -10.94 -4.33 -32.32
N PRO A 126 -10.83 -5.29 -33.26
CA PRO A 126 -9.69 -6.22 -33.38
C PRO A 126 -8.30 -5.58 -33.60
N ASP A 127 -8.25 -4.31 -33.99
CA ASP A 127 -7.05 -3.48 -34.15
C ASP A 127 -6.51 -2.92 -32.81
N ALA A 128 -7.28 -3.04 -31.71
CA ALA A 128 -6.91 -2.63 -30.35
C ALA A 128 -6.47 -3.81 -29.44
N PHE A 129 -6.12 -4.96 -30.03
CA PHE A 129 -5.77 -6.20 -29.33
C PHE A 129 -4.65 -6.03 -28.27
N ASP A 130 -3.76 -5.05 -28.46
CA ASP A 130 -2.66 -4.73 -27.54
C ASP A 130 -3.15 -4.08 -26.22
N ASN A 131 -4.18 -3.23 -26.29
CA ASN A 131 -4.74 -2.53 -25.13
C ASN A 131 -5.51 -3.47 -24.19
N SER A 132 -6.19 -4.49 -24.74
CA SER A 132 -6.90 -5.51 -23.96
C SER A 132 -5.94 -6.39 -23.15
N LYS A 133 -4.80 -6.78 -23.73
CA LYS A 133 -3.75 -7.53 -23.02
C LYS A 133 -3.10 -6.67 -21.94
N ALA A 134 -2.79 -5.40 -22.24
CA ALA A 134 -2.23 -4.49 -21.26
C ALA A 134 -3.17 -4.25 -20.05
N ALA A 135 -4.48 -4.16 -20.29
CA ALA A 135 -5.47 -4.05 -19.22
C ALA A 135 -5.50 -5.30 -18.32
N LEU A 136 -5.48 -6.50 -18.90
CA LEU A 136 -5.42 -7.75 -18.15
C LEU A 136 -4.11 -7.90 -17.34
N ILE A 137 -2.97 -7.50 -17.92
CA ILE A 137 -1.68 -7.49 -17.21
C ILE A 137 -1.72 -6.53 -16.02
N ARG A 138 -2.29 -5.33 -16.18
CA ARG A 138 -2.46 -4.37 -15.07
C ARG A 138 -3.34 -4.94 -13.96
N GLN A 139 -4.44 -5.61 -14.30
CA GLN A 139 -5.31 -6.25 -13.33
C GLN A 139 -4.61 -7.42 -12.60
N LEU A 140 -3.85 -8.23 -13.33
CA LEU A 140 -3.05 -9.31 -12.74
C LEU A 140 -2.02 -8.75 -11.74
N TYR A 141 -1.30 -7.69 -12.11
CA TYR A 141 -0.35 -7.01 -11.23
C TYR A 141 -1.04 -6.45 -9.98
N LEU A 142 -2.22 -5.85 -10.14
CA LEU A 142 -3.01 -5.36 -9.01
C LEU A 142 -3.39 -6.49 -8.04
N PHE A 143 -3.89 -7.61 -8.54
CA PHE A 143 -4.26 -8.75 -7.69
C PHE A 143 -3.06 -9.35 -6.96
N LEU A 144 -1.93 -9.52 -7.65
CA LEU A 144 -0.69 -9.99 -7.02
C LEU A 144 -0.21 -9.03 -5.93
N LYS A 145 -0.34 -7.71 -6.15
CA LYS A 145 0.02 -6.69 -5.17
C LYS A 145 -0.90 -6.75 -3.95
N ILE A 146 -2.21 -6.94 -4.15
CA ILE A 146 -3.18 -7.13 -3.06
C ILE A 146 -2.88 -8.43 -2.29
N CYS A 147 -2.61 -9.55 -2.98
CA CYS A 147 -2.20 -10.81 -2.35
C CYS A 147 -1.02 -10.61 -1.39
N ARG A 148 0.05 -9.97 -1.88
CA ARG A 148 1.26 -9.73 -1.09
C ARG A 148 0.97 -8.95 0.19
N VAL A 149 0.20 -7.86 0.08
CA VAL A 149 -0.19 -7.06 1.25
C VAL A 149 -1.11 -7.85 2.17
N ALA A 150 -2.11 -8.54 1.65
CA ALA A 150 -3.03 -9.32 2.48
C ALA A 150 -2.29 -10.41 3.29
N ILE A 151 -1.30 -11.08 2.71
CA ILE A 151 -0.46 -12.06 3.42
C ILE A 151 0.36 -11.36 4.52
N SER A 152 1.06 -10.27 4.22
CA SER A 152 1.90 -9.59 5.23
C SER A 152 1.10 -9.01 6.41
N PHE A 153 -0.22 -8.86 6.24
CA PHE A 153 -1.15 -8.36 7.26
C PHE A 153 -2.05 -9.47 7.85
N ASN A 154 -1.85 -10.74 7.48
CA ASN A 154 -2.69 -11.88 7.90
C ASN A 154 -4.18 -11.75 7.56
N TRP A 155 -4.53 -11.08 6.45
CA TRP A 155 -5.91 -10.97 5.95
C TRP A 155 -6.26 -12.15 5.06
N SER A 156 -6.50 -13.31 5.69
CA SER A 156 -6.75 -14.58 5.00
C SER A 156 -7.87 -14.50 3.94
N GLU A 157 -9.00 -13.88 4.27
CA GLU A 157 -10.12 -13.72 3.33
C GLU A 157 -9.73 -12.90 2.08
N THR A 158 -9.08 -11.75 2.28
CA THR A 158 -8.61 -10.89 1.19
C THR A 158 -7.54 -11.58 0.34
N ALA A 159 -6.62 -12.31 0.97
CA ALA A 159 -5.57 -13.06 0.29
C ALA A 159 -6.16 -14.17 -0.61
N ASN A 160 -7.11 -14.94 -0.08
CA ASN A 160 -7.79 -16.00 -0.82
C ASN A 160 -8.57 -15.45 -2.02
N GLU A 161 -9.27 -14.33 -1.83
CA GLU A 161 -10.01 -13.68 -2.91
C GLU A 161 -9.07 -13.16 -4.00
N ALA A 162 -7.99 -12.48 -3.62
CA ALA A 162 -7.00 -11.98 -4.56
C ALA A 162 -6.31 -13.12 -5.36
N PHE A 163 -6.06 -14.26 -4.72
CA PHE A 163 -5.54 -15.46 -5.38
C PHE A 163 -6.53 -16.03 -6.40
N ARG A 164 -7.81 -16.08 -6.06
CA ARG A 164 -8.88 -16.50 -6.96
C ARG A 164 -8.97 -15.59 -8.19
N CYS A 165 -8.93 -14.27 -8.00
CA CYS A 165 -8.93 -13.29 -9.08
C CYS A 165 -7.69 -13.41 -9.99
N THR A 166 -6.51 -13.63 -9.39
CA THR A 166 -5.25 -13.87 -10.11
C THR A 166 -5.38 -15.09 -11.03
N THR A 167 -5.86 -16.22 -10.50
CA THR A 167 -6.00 -17.47 -11.26
C THR A 167 -6.99 -17.34 -12.42
N LYS A 168 -8.13 -16.69 -12.18
CA LYS A 168 -9.13 -16.41 -13.21
C LYS A 168 -8.56 -15.52 -14.31
N ALA A 169 -7.87 -14.44 -13.95
CA ALA A 169 -7.25 -13.53 -14.92
C ALA A 169 -6.17 -14.24 -15.76
N SER A 170 -5.31 -15.07 -15.16
CA SER A 170 -4.29 -15.83 -15.88
C SER A 170 -4.90 -16.79 -16.90
N SER A 171 -6.01 -17.45 -16.57
CA SER A 171 -6.70 -18.36 -17.50
C SER A 171 -7.28 -17.66 -18.74
N LEU A 172 -7.66 -16.39 -18.62
CA LEU A 172 -8.21 -15.60 -19.73
C LEU A 172 -7.14 -15.08 -20.70
N CYS A 173 -5.88 -15.03 -20.27
CA CYS A 173 -4.76 -14.58 -21.08
C CYS A 173 -4.12 -15.69 -21.94
N ASP A 174 -4.71 -16.90 -22.00
CA ASP A 174 -4.09 -18.10 -22.59
C ASP A 174 -2.67 -18.38 -22.04
N LEU A 175 -2.41 -17.98 -20.80
CA LEU A 175 -1.22 -18.38 -20.05
C LEU A 175 -1.40 -19.82 -19.56
N ASN A 176 -1.56 -20.76 -20.49
CA ASN A 176 -1.99 -22.15 -20.28
C ASN A 176 -0.96 -23.07 -19.59
N SER A 177 -0.03 -22.53 -18.80
CA SER A 177 0.95 -23.31 -18.03
C SER A 177 0.84 -23.16 -16.50
N PHE A 178 -0.17 -22.47 -15.98
CA PHE A 178 -0.23 -22.11 -14.55
C PHE A 178 -1.23 -22.98 -13.74
N LYS A 179 -0.71 -23.80 -12.83
CA LYS A 179 -1.48 -24.39 -11.71
C LYS A 179 -0.78 -24.03 -10.39
N LEU A 180 -1.47 -23.29 -9.52
CA LEU A 180 -1.00 -23.00 -8.17
C LEU A 180 -1.46 -24.09 -7.19
N PRO A 181 -0.63 -24.48 -6.20
CA PRO A 181 -1.03 -25.41 -5.16
C PRO A 181 -1.97 -24.75 -4.11
N GLN A 182 -2.75 -25.58 -3.43
CA GLN A 182 -3.66 -25.17 -2.35
C GLN A 182 -2.86 -24.75 -1.11
N ILE A 183 -3.06 -23.54 -0.60
CA ILE A 183 -2.39 -23.03 0.61
C ILE A 183 -3.16 -23.48 1.85
N ILE A 184 -2.48 -24.13 2.81
CA ILE A 184 -3.01 -24.45 4.13
C ILE A 184 -2.55 -23.35 5.11
N PRO A 185 -3.45 -22.65 5.82
CA PRO A 185 -3.05 -21.56 6.70
C PRO A 185 -2.24 -22.05 7.92
N GLY A 186 -1.14 -21.37 8.27
CA GLY A 186 -0.49 -21.48 9.58
C GLY A 186 0.95 -22.01 9.62
N ASN A 187 1.63 -22.19 8.50
CA ASN A 187 3.00 -22.70 8.46
C ASN A 187 3.96 -21.70 7.78
N THR A 188 4.93 -21.18 8.52
CA THR A 188 5.85 -20.12 8.06
C THR A 188 6.88 -20.61 7.03
N GLN A 189 7.14 -21.92 6.95
CA GLN A 189 7.94 -22.51 5.86
C GLN A 189 7.22 -22.46 4.50
N ASP A 190 5.88 -22.30 4.49
CA ASP A 190 5.11 -22.21 3.26
C ASP A 190 5.12 -20.80 2.66
N GLU A 191 5.47 -19.73 3.37
CA GLU A 191 5.44 -18.36 2.79
C GLU A 191 6.56 -18.11 1.78
N GLU A 192 7.80 -18.50 2.09
CA GLU A 192 8.94 -18.43 1.14
C GLU A 192 8.72 -19.40 -0.03
N HIS A 193 8.17 -20.58 0.25
CA HIS A 193 7.86 -21.60 -0.76
C HIS A 193 6.71 -21.17 -1.67
N VAL A 194 5.67 -20.53 -1.14
CA VAL A 194 4.53 -19.98 -1.89
C VAL A 194 4.98 -18.75 -2.69
N SER A 195 5.85 -17.90 -2.14
CA SER A 195 6.45 -16.79 -2.88
C SER A 195 7.30 -17.30 -4.06
N ALA A 196 8.15 -18.30 -3.82
CA ALA A 196 8.94 -18.97 -4.87
C ALA A 196 8.06 -19.76 -5.86
N MET A 197 6.94 -20.35 -5.44
CA MET A 197 6.01 -21.07 -6.30
C MET A 197 5.17 -20.13 -7.17
N ILE A 198 4.68 -19.01 -6.61
CA ILE A 198 4.01 -17.96 -7.39
C ILE A 198 5.02 -17.40 -8.41
N PHE A 199 6.25 -17.15 -7.99
CA PHE A 199 7.33 -16.70 -8.86
C PHE A 199 7.64 -17.69 -10.00
N ASN A 200 7.77 -18.98 -9.69
CA ASN A 200 8.15 -20.03 -10.64
C ASN A 200 7.00 -20.50 -11.53
N ALA A 201 5.76 -20.38 -11.07
CA ALA A 201 4.64 -20.81 -11.87
C ALA A 201 4.37 -19.77 -12.97
N LEU A 202 4.65 -18.48 -12.75
CA LEU A 202 4.30 -17.43 -13.71
C LEU A 202 5.02 -17.72 -15.06
N PRO A 203 4.42 -17.33 -16.20
CA PRO A 203 5.08 -17.44 -17.50
C PRO A 203 6.49 -16.85 -17.40
N ARG A 204 7.51 -17.45 -18.03
CA ARG A 204 8.92 -17.01 -17.88
C ARG A 204 9.07 -15.50 -18.10
N ASP A 205 8.31 -14.96 -19.04
CA ASP A 205 8.16 -13.55 -19.37
C ASP A 205 7.60 -12.68 -18.21
N VAL A 206 6.70 -13.21 -17.39
CA VAL A 206 6.14 -12.55 -16.19
C VAL A 206 7.03 -12.78 -14.96
N SER A 207 7.62 -13.97 -14.80
CA SER A 207 8.62 -14.25 -13.75
C SER A 207 9.86 -13.37 -13.92
N LEU A 208 10.35 -13.19 -15.15
CA LEU A 208 11.46 -12.28 -15.46
C LEU A 208 11.08 -10.82 -15.17
N LEU A 209 9.83 -10.42 -15.43
CA LEU A 209 9.34 -9.08 -15.08
C LEU A 209 9.35 -8.86 -13.57
N ILE A 210 9.00 -9.88 -12.77
CA ILE A 210 8.98 -9.80 -11.31
C ILE A 210 10.40 -9.84 -10.71
N LEU A 211 11.34 -10.58 -11.30
CA LEU A 211 12.75 -10.65 -10.89
C LEU A 211 13.47 -9.29 -11.01
N HIS A 212 13.05 -8.44 -11.96
CA HIS A 212 13.58 -7.08 -12.12
C HIS A 212 12.97 -6.04 -11.17
N ILE A 213 11.88 -6.38 -10.47
CA ILE A 213 11.13 -5.47 -9.60
C ILE A 213 11.33 -5.86 -8.11
N MET A 214 11.83 -7.06 -7.83
CA MET A 214 12.15 -7.54 -6.48
C MET A 214 13.52 -7.04 -6.00
N PRO A 215 13.71 -6.76 -4.69
CA PRO A 215 15.03 -6.47 -4.13
C PRO A 215 16.00 -7.65 -4.29
N PRO A 216 17.33 -7.42 -4.36
CA PRO A 216 18.29 -8.50 -4.51
C PRO A 216 18.21 -9.50 -3.34
N GLY A 217 18.04 -10.80 -3.66
CA GLY A 217 18.00 -11.92 -2.71
C GLY A 217 16.73 -12.78 -2.74
N TRP A 218 15.76 -12.46 -3.60
CA TRP A 218 14.46 -13.14 -3.69
C TRP A 218 14.25 -13.87 -5.05
N GLY A 219 15.32 -14.47 -5.58
CA GLY A 219 15.31 -15.22 -6.85
C GLY A 219 15.81 -16.64 -6.68
#